data_AF-A0A966XC92-F1
#
_entry.id   AF-A0A966XC92-F1
#
_cell.length_a   1.000
_cell.length_b   1.000
_cell.length_c   1.000
_cell.angle_alpha   90.00
_cell.angle_beta   90.00
_cell.angle_gamma   90.00
#
_symmetry.space_group_name_H-M   'P 1'
#
loop_
_entity.id
_entity.type
_entity.pdbx_description
1 polymer ?
#
loop_
_entity_poly.entity_id
_entity_poly.type
_entity_poly.pdbx_seq_one_letter_code
_entity_poly.pdbx_strand_id
1 'polypeptide(L)'
;PVAEEAKVRLACHPHDPAVPHDVGLRGVHCVLGSVDGLKRFIEIVPSAYHGLNFCQGTVSEMCVDPKTEVIEAIKYFGSRGKVFMVHFRNIRGGYLNFDEVYPDEGDVDMLEAVRAYVSSGAHAMLCPDHVPTSTVDPGGDKQFSYCLGYTRALLQVAGR
;
A
#
# COMPACT_ATOMS: atom_id res chain seq x y z
N PRO A 1 -21.84 9.94 1.91
CA PRO A 1 -22.93 10.54 2.73
C PRO A 1 -22.88 10.17 4.22
N VAL A 2 -23.26 8.95 4.64
CA VAL A 2 -23.31 8.60 6.08
C VAL A 2 -21.95 8.69 6.77
N ALA A 3 -20.88 8.23 6.10
CA ALA A 3 -19.52 8.34 6.60
C ALA A 3 -19.09 9.81 6.83
N GLU A 4 -19.57 10.73 6.00
CA GLU A 4 -19.28 12.17 6.12
C GLU A 4 -20.01 12.78 7.32
N GLU A 5 -21.29 12.44 7.49
CA GLU A 5 -22.10 12.85 8.64
C GLU A 5 -21.49 12.36 9.96
N ALA A 6 -21.06 11.10 9.99
CA ALA A 6 -20.41 10.50 11.15
C ALA A 6 -18.93 10.90 11.31
N LYS A 7 -18.36 11.62 10.34
CA LYS A 7 -16.93 11.98 10.26
C LYS A 7 -15.97 10.78 10.33
N VAL A 8 -16.38 9.65 9.75
CA VAL A 8 -15.59 8.41 9.67
C VAL A 8 -14.97 8.31 8.28
N ARG A 9 -13.64 8.21 8.21
CA ARG A 9 -12.92 8.00 6.95
C ARG A 9 -12.95 6.52 6.57
N LEU A 10 -13.53 6.20 5.41
CA LEU A 10 -13.55 4.86 4.85
C LEU A 10 -12.29 4.62 4.03
N ALA A 11 -11.52 3.60 4.40
CA ALA A 11 -10.26 3.24 3.79
C ALA A 11 -10.39 1.87 3.12
N CYS A 12 -10.67 1.84 1.81
CA CYS A 12 -10.83 0.60 1.06
C CYS A 12 -9.45 -0.03 0.76
N HIS A 13 -9.30 -1.32 1.05
CA HIS A 13 -8.10 -2.08 0.67
C HIS A 13 -8.22 -2.56 -0.79
N PRO A 14 -7.13 -2.55 -1.58
CA PRO A 14 -7.10 -3.14 -2.93
C PRO A 14 -7.41 -4.65 -2.92
N HIS A 15 -7.68 -5.22 -4.09
CA HIS A 15 -7.74 -6.68 -4.22
C HIS A 15 -6.33 -7.27 -4.32
N ASP A 16 -6.12 -8.37 -3.61
CA ASP A 16 -4.84 -9.09 -3.49
C ASP A 16 -5.11 -10.59 -3.76
N PRO A 17 -4.58 -11.21 -4.85
CA PRO A 17 -3.59 -10.64 -5.74
C PRO A 17 -4.18 -9.81 -6.91
N ALA A 18 -3.35 -8.97 -7.53
CA ALA A 18 -3.58 -8.45 -8.88
C ALA A 18 -3.57 -9.59 -9.91
N VAL A 19 -4.59 -9.63 -10.78
CA VAL A 19 -4.79 -10.68 -11.79
C VAL A 19 -5.22 -10.09 -13.14
N PRO A 20 -5.01 -10.81 -14.27
CA PRO A 20 -5.45 -10.34 -15.57
C PRO A 20 -6.95 -10.06 -15.57
N HIS A 21 -7.33 -8.85 -15.97
CA HIS A 21 -8.71 -8.37 -15.83
C HIS A 21 -9.71 -9.15 -16.70
N ASP A 22 -9.28 -9.67 -17.84
CA ASP A 22 -10.08 -10.44 -18.79
C ASP A 22 -10.39 -11.88 -18.32
N VAL A 23 -9.55 -12.44 -17.46
CA VAL A 23 -9.72 -13.80 -16.92
C VAL A 23 -10.22 -13.78 -15.47
N GLY A 24 -9.75 -12.80 -14.69
CA GLY A 24 -9.95 -12.75 -13.25
C GLY A 24 -9.27 -13.89 -12.49
N LEU A 25 -9.52 -13.96 -11.18
CA LEU A 25 -9.09 -15.08 -10.36
C LEU A 25 -10.21 -16.12 -10.32
N ARG A 26 -10.01 -17.25 -11.01
CA ARG A 26 -11.02 -18.32 -11.13
C ARG A 26 -12.38 -17.79 -11.66
N GLY A 27 -12.34 -16.85 -12.60
CA GLY A 27 -13.53 -16.23 -13.21
C GLY A 27 -14.13 -15.07 -12.41
N VAL A 28 -13.50 -14.64 -11.31
CA VAL A 28 -13.92 -13.46 -10.53
C VAL A 28 -13.06 -12.26 -10.90
N HIS A 29 -13.69 -11.19 -11.39
CA HIS A 29 -12.98 -9.99 -11.80
C HIS A 29 -12.56 -9.15 -10.59
N CYS A 30 -11.27 -8.84 -10.49
CA CYS A 30 -10.72 -8.01 -9.42
C CYS A 30 -10.68 -6.53 -9.86
N VAL A 31 -11.81 -5.82 -9.74
CA VAL A 31 -11.91 -4.40 -10.20
C VAL A 31 -11.03 -3.40 -9.42
N LEU A 32 -10.59 -3.76 -8.21
CA LEU A 32 -9.61 -3.01 -7.40
C LEU A 32 -8.22 -3.66 -7.42
N GLY A 33 -7.95 -4.50 -8.43
CA GLY A 33 -6.67 -5.18 -8.65
C GLY A 33 -5.75 -4.45 -9.64
N SER A 34 -5.97 -3.16 -9.87
CA SER A 34 -5.10 -2.32 -10.71
C SER A 34 -5.12 -0.86 -10.23
N VAL A 35 -4.03 -0.13 -10.49
CA VAL A 35 -3.92 1.29 -10.14
C VAL A 35 -5.06 2.11 -10.77
N ASP A 36 -5.41 1.84 -12.02
CA ASP A 36 -6.52 2.54 -12.69
C ASP A 36 -7.89 2.18 -12.10
N GLY A 37 -8.07 0.94 -11.63
CA GLY A 37 -9.24 0.55 -10.85
C GLY A 37 -9.36 1.36 -9.56
N LEU A 38 -8.26 1.56 -8.85
CA LEU A 38 -8.20 2.40 -7.65
C LEU A 38 -8.47 3.88 -7.96
N LYS A 39 -7.94 4.42 -9.08
CA LYS A 39 -8.24 5.79 -9.53
C LYS A 39 -9.73 5.96 -9.78
N ARG A 40 -10.35 5.05 -10.53
CA ARG A 40 -11.80 5.07 -10.77
C ARG A 40 -12.57 4.99 -9.45
N PHE A 41 -12.16 4.11 -8.54
CA PHE A 41 -12.84 3.91 -7.26
C PHE A 41 -12.97 5.19 -6.45
N ILE A 42 -11.88 5.95 -6.27
CA ILE A 42 -11.90 7.21 -5.50
C ILE A 42 -12.73 8.31 -6.18
N GLU A 43 -13.04 8.15 -7.48
CA GLU A 43 -13.83 9.08 -8.29
C GLU A 43 -15.31 8.71 -8.40
N ILE A 44 -15.71 7.46 -8.10
CA ILE A 44 -17.13 7.03 -8.18
C ILE A 44 -18.02 7.89 -7.27
N VAL A 45 -17.52 8.23 -6.07
CA VAL A 45 -18.13 9.23 -5.18
C VAL A 45 -17.03 10.13 -4.63
N PRO A 46 -16.79 11.31 -5.23
CA PRO A 46 -15.76 12.22 -4.78
C PRO A 46 -16.10 12.78 -3.38
N SER A 47 -15.38 12.30 -2.35
CA SER A 47 -15.58 12.71 -0.96
C SER A 47 -14.27 12.70 -0.17
N ALA A 48 -14.12 13.62 0.79
CA ALA A 48 -12.98 13.65 1.71
C ALA A 48 -12.97 12.48 2.72
N TYR A 49 -14.07 11.74 2.81
CA TYR A 49 -14.22 10.57 3.68
C TYR A 49 -14.20 9.25 2.92
N HIS A 50 -13.95 9.29 1.61
CA HIS A 50 -13.85 8.14 0.72
C HIS A 50 -12.43 8.05 0.16
N GLY A 51 -11.67 7.06 0.63
CA GLY A 51 -10.27 6.88 0.28
C GLY A 51 -9.83 5.43 0.45
N LEU A 52 -8.52 5.26 0.62
CA LEU A 52 -7.83 3.98 0.53
C LEU A 52 -7.14 3.64 1.84
N ASN A 53 -7.21 2.36 2.20
CA ASN A 53 -6.10 1.70 2.86
C ASN A 53 -5.13 1.34 1.73
N PHE A 54 -4.18 2.23 1.47
CA PHE A 54 -3.24 2.09 0.38
C PHE A 54 -2.24 1.00 0.76
N CYS A 55 -2.53 -0.25 0.38
CA CYS A 55 -1.59 -1.32 0.58
C CYS A 55 -0.48 -1.22 -0.47
N GLN A 56 0.68 -0.77 -0.02
CA GLN A 56 1.83 -0.57 -0.89
C GLN A 56 2.25 -1.89 -1.54
N GLY A 57 2.31 -2.99 -0.77
CA GLY A 57 2.65 -4.31 -1.30
C GLY A 57 1.67 -4.80 -2.36
N THR A 58 0.35 -4.68 -2.10
CA THR A 58 -0.67 -5.04 -3.10
C THR A 58 -0.64 -4.12 -4.32
N VAL A 59 -0.27 -2.84 -4.18
CA VAL A 59 -0.07 -1.96 -5.35
C VAL A 59 1.20 -2.33 -6.10
N SER A 60 2.27 -2.75 -5.42
CA SER A 60 3.50 -3.22 -6.05
C SER A 60 3.28 -4.42 -6.97
N GLU A 61 2.48 -5.39 -6.56
CA GLU A 61 2.14 -6.54 -7.42
C GLU A 61 1.17 -6.18 -8.57
N MET A 62 0.60 -4.97 -8.61
CA MET A 62 -0.13 -4.47 -9.79
C MET A 62 0.83 -3.93 -10.86
N CYS A 63 2.10 -3.69 -10.51
CA CYS A 63 3.06 -2.97 -11.34
C CYS A 63 4.01 -3.91 -12.07
N VAL A 64 4.38 -3.55 -13.29
CA VAL A 64 5.45 -4.25 -14.03
C VAL A 64 6.82 -3.75 -13.57
N ASP A 65 6.94 -2.45 -13.27
CA ASP A 65 8.08 -1.84 -12.60
C ASP A 65 7.69 -1.21 -11.25
N PRO A 66 7.65 -2.00 -10.16
CA PRO A 66 7.24 -1.51 -8.85
C PRO A 66 8.16 -0.42 -8.29
N LYS A 67 9.42 -0.32 -8.73
CA LYS A 67 10.38 0.71 -8.28
C LYS A 67 9.90 2.10 -8.61
N THR A 68 9.28 2.25 -9.77
CA THR A 68 8.84 3.55 -10.29
C THR A 68 7.35 3.75 -10.09
N GLU A 69 6.53 2.78 -10.52
CA GLU A 69 5.07 2.93 -10.60
C GLU A 69 4.40 3.08 -9.23
N VAL A 70 4.92 2.41 -8.19
CA VAL A 70 4.37 2.52 -6.82
C VAL A 70 4.58 3.93 -6.28
N ILE A 71 5.75 4.53 -6.53
CA ILE A 71 6.06 5.90 -6.10
C ILE A 71 5.14 6.90 -6.79
N GLU A 72 4.84 6.70 -8.08
CA GLU A 72 3.88 7.50 -8.82
C GLU A 72 2.46 7.34 -8.28
N ALA A 73 2.04 6.12 -7.95
CA ALA A 73 0.76 5.85 -7.32
C ALA A 73 0.64 6.56 -5.96
N ILE A 74 1.67 6.46 -5.11
CA ILE A 74 1.73 7.16 -3.82
C ILE A 74 1.52 8.66 -4.01
N LYS A 75 2.28 9.28 -4.93
CA LYS A 75 2.17 10.72 -5.22
C LYS A 75 0.77 11.08 -5.74
N TYR A 76 0.20 10.25 -6.62
CA TYR A 76 -1.13 10.46 -7.19
C TYR A 76 -2.24 10.45 -6.14
N PHE A 77 -2.33 9.40 -5.31
CA PHE A 77 -3.38 9.24 -4.31
C PHE A 77 -3.15 10.15 -3.09
N GLY A 78 -1.89 10.32 -2.70
CA GLY A 78 -1.49 11.17 -1.59
C GLY A 78 -1.84 12.63 -1.83
N SER A 79 -1.49 13.18 -3.00
CA SER A 79 -1.79 14.58 -3.36
C SER A 79 -3.28 14.90 -3.45
N ARG A 80 -4.13 13.87 -3.58
CA ARG A 80 -5.60 13.99 -3.59
C ARG A 80 -6.23 13.79 -2.21
N GLY A 81 -5.41 13.60 -1.17
CA GLY A 81 -5.88 13.32 0.19
C GLY A 81 -6.65 12.00 0.28
N LYS A 82 -6.30 10.99 -0.52
CA LYS A 82 -7.02 9.71 -0.61
C LYS A 82 -6.35 8.56 0.14
N VAL A 83 -5.15 8.76 0.67
CA VAL A 83 -4.44 7.77 1.48
C VAL A 83 -4.77 8.02 2.96
N PHE A 84 -5.52 7.12 3.59
CA PHE A 84 -5.92 7.25 5.00
C PHE A 84 -5.14 6.32 5.92
N MET A 85 -4.71 5.18 5.39
CA MET A 85 -3.87 4.19 6.04
C MET A 85 -2.97 3.57 4.98
N VAL A 86 -1.80 3.08 5.38
CA VAL A 86 -0.86 2.40 4.50
C VAL A 86 -0.48 1.07 5.13
N HIS A 87 -0.70 -0.02 4.40
CA HIS A 87 0.03 -1.25 4.65
C HIS A 87 1.40 -1.11 3.97
N PHE A 88 2.41 -0.86 4.79
CA PHE A 88 3.76 -0.47 4.44
C PHE A 88 4.70 -1.68 4.45
N ARG A 89 4.33 -2.68 3.63
CA ARG A 89 5.15 -3.87 3.33
C ARG A 89 5.84 -3.73 1.98
N ASN A 90 6.80 -4.61 1.72
CA ASN A 90 7.56 -4.68 0.48
C ASN A 90 7.45 -6.09 -0.14
N ILE A 91 7.62 -6.16 -1.45
CA ILE A 91 7.65 -7.42 -2.19
C ILE A 91 8.90 -7.46 -3.06
N ARG A 92 9.38 -8.65 -3.40
CA ARG A 92 10.31 -8.86 -4.50
C ARG A 92 9.52 -9.32 -5.72
N GLY A 93 9.85 -8.81 -6.90
CA GLY A 93 9.08 -9.05 -8.12
C GLY A 93 7.94 -8.03 -8.28
N GLY A 94 6.90 -8.42 -9.02
CA GLY A 94 5.80 -7.52 -9.40
C GLY A 94 4.65 -8.31 -10.04
N TYR A 95 4.03 -7.74 -11.07
CA TYR A 95 2.84 -8.30 -11.69
C TYR A 95 2.98 -9.78 -12.08
N LEU A 96 2.08 -10.61 -11.54
CA LEU A 96 1.97 -12.07 -11.72
C LEU A 96 3.11 -12.92 -11.14
N ASN A 97 4.15 -12.33 -10.56
CA ASN A 97 5.24 -13.07 -9.95
C ASN A 97 5.93 -12.24 -8.86
N PHE A 98 5.62 -12.53 -7.61
CA PHE A 98 6.18 -11.84 -6.47
C PHE A 98 6.28 -12.74 -5.23
N ASP A 99 7.16 -12.34 -4.31
CA ASP A 99 7.29 -12.90 -2.97
C ASP A 99 7.21 -11.78 -1.93
N GLU A 100 6.52 -12.04 -0.82
CA GLU A 100 6.56 -11.15 0.35
C GLU A 100 7.89 -11.31 1.09
N VAL A 101 8.53 -10.19 1.38
CA VAL A 101 9.88 -10.15 1.97
C VAL A 101 9.96 -9.07 3.06
N TYR A 102 11.07 -9.04 3.79
CA TYR A 102 11.31 -7.93 4.71
C TYR A 102 11.38 -6.59 3.97
N PRO A 103 11.09 -5.46 4.65
CA PRO A 103 11.01 -4.16 4.00
C PRO A 103 12.32 -3.72 3.31
N ASP A 104 13.47 -4.20 3.77
CA ASP A 104 14.80 -3.91 3.22
C ASP A 104 15.26 -4.86 2.09
N GLU A 105 14.48 -5.88 1.76
CA GLU A 105 14.85 -6.92 0.77
C GLU A 105 14.01 -6.89 -0.52
N GLY A 106 12.98 -6.04 -0.55
CA GLY A 106 12.05 -5.92 -1.66
C GLY A 106 12.49 -4.92 -2.72
N ASP A 107 11.68 -4.82 -3.77
CA ASP A 107 12.01 -4.01 -4.95
C ASP A 107 11.61 -2.54 -4.79
N VAL A 108 10.65 -2.19 -3.93
CA VAL A 108 10.33 -0.78 -3.67
C VAL A 108 11.40 -0.17 -2.76
N ASP A 109 11.96 0.99 -3.17
CA ASP A 109 12.77 1.80 -2.27
C ASP A 109 11.86 2.42 -1.20
N MET A 110 11.90 1.85 0.00
CA MET A 110 11.03 2.24 1.10
C MET A 110 11.31 3.66 1.60
N LEU A 111 12.55 4.16 1.49
CA LEU A 111 12.86 5.54 1.86
C LEU A 111 12.24 6.51 0.86
N GLU A 112 12.35 6.22 -0.44
CA GLU A 112 11.70 7.02 -1.47
C GLU A 112 10.18 6.95 -1.35
N ALA A 113 9.60 5.82 -0.96
CA ALA A 113 8.17 5.71 -0.65
C ALA A 113 7.75 6.63 0.51
N VAL A 114 8.50 6.64 1.62
CA VAL A 114 8.24 7.57 2.75
C VAL A 114 8.34 9.03 2.28
N ARG A 115 9.37 9.38 1.52
CA ARG A 115 9.52 10.74 0.94
C ARG A 115 8.36 11.09 0.02
N ALA A 116 7.85 10.14 -0.75
CA ALA A 116 6.70 10.33 -1.62
C ALA A 116 5.43 10.61 -0.81
N TYR A 117 5.14 9.84 0.25
CA TYR A 117 4.01 10.12 1.15
C TYR A 117 4.13 11.51 1.80
N VAL A 118 5.33 11.86 2.28
CA VAL A 118 5.59 13.14 2.94
C VAL A 118 5.40 14.30 1.97
N SER A 119 6.00 14.24 0.78
CA SER A 119 5.93 15.30 -0.22
C SER A 119 4.56 15.43 -0.87
N SER A 120 3.78 14.35 -0.95
CA SER A 120 2.39 14.40 -1.42
C SER A 120 1.42 15.00 -0.41
N GLY A 121 1.86 15.24 0.83
CA GLY A 121 1.00 15.72 1.92
C GLY A 121 0.07 14.64 2.49
N ALA A 122 0.38 13.35 2.28
CA ALA A 122 -0.42 12.27 2.83
C ALA A 122 -0.33 12.28 4.37
N HIS A 123 -1.46 12.11 5.04
CA HIS A 123 -1.54 12.02 6.49
C HIS A 123 -2.21 10.70 6.89
N ALA A 124 -1.38 9.66 6.97
CA ALA A 124 -1.78 8.28 7.15
C ALA A 124 -0.86 7.57 8.15
N MET A 125 -1.40 6.53 8.80
CA MET A 125 -0.61 5.58 9.58
C MET A 125 0.13 4.63 8.63
N LEU A 126 1.41 4.37 8.90
CA LEU A 126 2.18 3.31 8.26
C LEU A 126 2.15 2.06 9.16
N CYS A 127 1.55 0.98 8.68
CA CYS A 127 1.46 -0.31 9.36
C CYS A 127 2.29 -1.36 8.60
N PRO A 128 3.19 -2.13 9.23
CA PRO A 128 4.00 -3.15 8.54
C PRO A 128 3.21 -4.21 7.78
N ASP A 129 1.94 -4.44 8.14
CA ASP A 129 1.07 -5.46 7.53
C ASP A 129 1.61 -6.88 7.68
N HIS A 130 2.19 -7.44 6.62
CA HIS A 130 2.76 -8.78 6.62
C HIS A 130 4.25 -8.75 6.96
N VAL A 131 4.69 -9.76 7.70
CA VAL A 131 6.10 -10.02 7.95
C VAL A 131 6.38 -11.49 7.66
N PRO A 132 7.60 -11.85 7.22
CA PRO A 132 7.97 -13.25 7.03
C PRO A 132 7.69 -14.12 8.28
N THR A 133 7.71 -15.43 8.12
CA THR A 133 7.57 -16.37 9.25
C THR A 133 8.93 -16.96 9.60
N SER A 134 9.16 -17.19 10.89
CA SER A 134 10.44 -17.70 11.38
C SER A 134 10.25 -18.66 12.55
N THR A 135 10.95 -19.80 12.52
CA THR A 135 10.90 -20.80 13.59
C THR A 135 11.52 -20.29 14.90
N VAL A 136 12.40 -19.29 14.84
CA VAL A 136 12.98 -18.63 16.03
C VAL A 136 12.11 -17.47 16.55
N ASP A 137 11.04 -17.14 15.84
CA ASP A 137 10.04 -16.17 16.28
C ASP A 137 8.60 -16.61 15.96
N PRO A 138 8.10 -17.70 16.57
CA PRO A 138 6.81 -18.29 16.22
C PRO A 138 5.60 -17.35 16.39
N GLY A 139 5.71 -16.35 17.27
CA GLY A 139 4.67 -15.35 17.49
C GLY A 139 4.77 -14.11 16.60
N GLY A 140 5.87 -13.96 15.84
CA GLY A 140 6.10 -12.82 14.94
C GLY A 140 6.47 -11.49 15.61
N ASP A 141 6.47 -11.41 16.95
CA ASP A 141 6.73 -10.16 17.69
C ASP A 141 8.07 -9.51 17.32
N LYS A 142 9.14 -10.30 17.15
CA LYS A 142 10.47 -9.78 16.78
C LYS A 142 10.48 -9.29 15.34
N GLN A 143 9.82 -10.01 14.45
CA GLN A 143 9.71 -9.64 13.03
C GLN A 143 8.90 -8.35 12.85
N PHE A 144 7.76 -8.22 13.53
CA PHE A 144 6.99 -6.98 13.57
C PHE A 144 7.78 -5.83 14.20
N SER A 145 8.49 -6.08 15.30
CA SER A 145 9.33 -5.07 15.95
C SER A 145 10.43 -4.55 15.02
N TYR A 146 11.05 -5.44 14.24
CA TYR A 146 12.01 -5.06 13.21
C TYR A 146 11.39 -4.12 12.16
N CYS A 147 10.24 -4.49 11.58
CA CYS A 147 9.59 -3.67 10.56
C CYS A 147 9.10 -2.31 11.09
N LEU A 148 8.60 -2.26 12.33
CA LEU A 148 8.23 -1.02 13.01
C LEU A 148 9.47 -0.13 13.27
N GLY A 149 10.56 -0.72 13.73
CA GLY A 149 11.83 -0.03 13.94
C GLY A 149 12.40 0.54 12.64
N TYR A 150 12.39 -0.25 11.57
CA TYR A 150 12.79 0.16 10.22
C TYR A 150 11.95 1.34 9.73
N THR A 151 10.61 1.23 9.82
CA THR A 151 9.67 2.30 9.43
C THR A 151 9.93 3.59 10.22
N ARG A 152 10.14 3.48 11.54
CA ARG A 152 10.47 4.63 12.40
C ARG A 152 11.77 5.30 11.96
N ALA A 153 12.81 4.54 11.65
CA ALA A 153 14.07 5.08 11.18
C ALA A 153 13.91 5.85 9.86
N LEU A 154 13.14 5.30 8.90
CA LEU A 154 12.85 5.99 7.63
C LEU A 154 12.11 7.31 7.85
N LEU A 155 11.12 7.34 8.73
CA LEU A 155 10.41 8.58 9.09
C LEU A 155 11.35 9.64 9.67
N GLN A 156 12.24 9.25 10.58
CA GLN A 156 13.24 10.17 11.16
C GLN A 156 14.18 10.74 10.09
N VAL A 157 14.67 9.90 9.17
CA VAL A 157 15.51 10.34 8.04
C VAL A 157 14.74 11.29 7.10
N ALA A 158 13.43 11.08 6.94
CA ALA A 158 12.56 11.95 6.15
C ALA A 158 12.10 13.23 6.90
N GLY A 159 12.56 13.46 8.13
CA GLY A 159 12.24 14.65 8.93
C GLY A 159 10.84 14.63 9.56
N ARG A 160 10.33 13.43 9.88
CA ARG A 160 9.05 13.21 10.57
C ARG A 160 9.23 12.60 11.96
#